data_AF-A0A813KNI6-F1
#
_entry.id   AF-A0A813KNI6-F1
#
_cell.length_a   1.000
_cell.length_b   1.000
_cell.length_c   1.000
_cell.angle_alpha   90.00
_cell.angle_beta   90.00
_cell.angle_gamma   90.00
#
_symmetry.space_group_name_H-M   'P 1'
#
loop_
_entity.id
_entity.type
_entity.pdbx_description
1 polymer ?
#
loop_
_entity_poly.entity_id
_entity_poly.type
_entity_poly.pdbx_seq_one_letter_code
_entity_poly.pdbx_strand_id
1 'polypeptide(L)'
;MGKPETPKAAAGTAMPVRQARSKEGVAEAREAATMTSEEWKAIQKGMAAKWPKPTYMAESDKPTAGPYRDPTYEIVTRWHAGTRISYRPHAKAPGSKSHIRYETYAKAKTIGESLKKGSFPIDWCYDFEHGFIKVLGDIRDEPLDMSKVEDESTLTDVDTAIY
;
A
#
# COMPACT_ATOMS: atom_id res chain seq x y z
N MET A 1 -24.06 29.06 -47.36
CA MET A 1 -24.14 29.27 -45.89
C MET A 1 -24.25 27.90 -45.22
N GLY A 2 -23.11 27.28 -44.92
CA GLY A 2 -23.06 26.03 -44.17
C GLY A 2 -23.12 26.35 -42.67
N LYS A 3 -24.12 25.80 -41.98
CA LYS A 3 -24.10 25.72 -40.52
C LYS A 3 -23.34 24.43 -40.17
N PRO A 4 -22.28 24.48 -39.36
CA PRO A 4 -21.63 23.26 -38.90
C PRO A 4 -22.55 22.54 -37.91
N GLU A 5 -22.87 21.28 -38.21
CA GLU A 5 -23.48 20.35 -37.28
C GLU A 5 -22.46 19.99 -36.19
N THR A 6 -22.82 20.23 -34.95
CA THR A 6 -22.04 19.85 -33.77
C THR A 6 -22.03 18.33 -33.64
N PRO A 7 -20.87 17.65 -33.56
CA PRO A 7 -20.86 16.22 -33.30
C PRO A 7 -21.35 15.92 -31.87
N LYS A 8 -22.32 15.01 -31.80
CA LYS A 8 -22.90 14.40 -30.61
C LYS A 8 -21.80 13.79 -29.75
N ALA A 9 -21.69 14.25 -28.50
CA ALA A 9 -20.78 13.71 -27.50
C ALA A 9 -20.99 12.20 -27.33
N ALA A 10 -19.90 11.43 -27.45
CA ALA A 10 -19.89 10.00 -27.24
C ALA A 10 -20.20 9.67 -25.78
N ALA A 11 -21.02 8.62 -25.61
CA ALA A 11 -21.52 8.12 -24.35
C ALA A 11 -20.38 7.75 -23.37
N GLY A 12 -20.58 8.11 -22.11
CA GLY A 12 -19.66 7.83 -21.02
C GLY A 12 -19.33 6.34 -20.89
N THR A 13 -18.03 6.05 -20.81
CA THR A 13 -17.49 4.73 -20.51
C THR A 13 -18.03 4.27 -19.16
N ALA A 14 -18.80 3.19 -19.17
CA ALA A 14 -19.29 2.56 -17.94
C ALA A 14 -18.09 2.15 -17.07
N MET A 15 -18.09 2.56 -15.80
CA MET A 15 -17.10 2.09 -14.84
C MET A 15 -17.21 0.56 -14.70
N PRO A 16 -16.09 -0.19 -14.67
CA PRO A 16 -16.13 -1.64 -14.52
C PRO A 16 -16.80 -2.01 -13.20
N VAL A 17 -17.79 -2.89 -13.28
CA VAL A 17 -18.47 -3.49 -12.12
C VAL A 17 -17.41 -4.15 -11.24
N ARG A 18 -17.26 -3.71 -9.98
CA ARG A 18 -16.35 -4.34 -9.02
C ARG A 18 -16.72 -5.81 -8.86
N GLN A 19 -15.89 -6.71 -9.40
CA GLN A 19 -16.03 -8.15 -9.17
C GLN A 19 -15.97 -8.44 -7.66
N ALA A 20 -16.84 -9.33 -7.20
CA ALA A 20 -16.83 -9.80 -5.82
C ALA A 20 -15.48 -10.50 -5.53
N ARG A 21 -14.85 -10.15 -4.41
CA ARG A 21 -13.59 -10.79 -3.99
C ARG A 21 -13.82 -12.29 -3.73
N SER A 22 -12.93 -13.14 -4.23
CA SER A 22 -12.96 -14.59 -3.98
C SER A 22 -12.97 -14.88 -2.48
N LYS A 23 -13.79 -15.86 -2.07
CA LYS A 23 -13.87 -16.37 -0.69
C LYS A 23 -12.86 -17.47 -0.39
N GLU A 24 -12.15 -17.98 -1.40
CA GLU A 24 -11.13 -19.01 -1.24
C GLU A 24 -10.08 -18.56 -0.23
N GLY A 25 -9.60 -19.44 0.65
CA GLY A 25 -8.53 -19.12 1.60
C GLY A 25 -8.96 -18.26 2.81
N VAL A 26 -10.24 -17.90 2.96
CA VAL A 26 -10.72 -17.09 4.10
C VAL A 26 -10.92 -17.95 5.35
N ALA A 27 -11.38 -19.20 5.18
CA ALA A 27 -11.56 -20.12 6.31
C ALA A 27 -10.21 -20.47 6.94
N GLU A 28 -9.26 -20.84 6.10
CA GLU A 28 -7.87 -21.12 6.48
C GLU A 28 -7.23 -19.89 7.13
N ALA A 29 -7.56 -18.68 6.63
CA ALA A 29 -7.03 -17.46 7.22
C ALA A 29 -7.62 -17.13 8.61
N ARG A 30 -8.83 -17.60 8.90
CA ARG A 30 -9.45 -17.49 10.22
C ARG A 30 -8.87 -18.53 11.19
N GLU A 31 -8.63 -19.75 10.71
CA GLU A 31 -8.00 -20.80 11.52
C GLU A 31 -6.55 -20.48 11.86
N ALA A 32 -5.80 -19.88 10.93
CA ALA A 32 -4.42 -19.47 11.15
C ALA A 32 -4.28 -18.19 12.00
N ALA A 33 -5.37 -17.46 12.26
CA ALA A 33 -5.33 -16.28 13.11
C ALA A 33 -5.18 -16.72 14.58
N THR A 34 -4.04 -16.40 15.18
CA THR A 34 -3.72 -16.79 16.57
C THR A 34 -4.37 -15.91 17.63
N MET A 35 -4.96 -14.78 17.23
CA MET A 35 -5.52 -13.76 18.12
C MET A 35 -7.00 -13.53 17.83
N THR A 36 -7.79 -13.36 18.88
CA THR A 36 -9.22 -13.05 18.78
C THR A 36 -9.45 -11.60 18.37
N SER A 37 -10.64 -11.30 17.85
CA SER A 37 -11.04 -9.93 17.53
C SER A 37 -11.10 -9.01 18.76
N GLU A 38 -11.35 -9.56 19.95
CA GLU A 38 -11.45 -8.79 21.20
C GLU A 38 -10.06 -8.38 21.72
N GLU A 39 -9.12 -9.32 21.73
CA GLU A 39 -7.71 -9.04 22.04
C GLU A 39 -7.13 -8.02 21.06
N TRP A 40 -7.41 -8.18 19.77
CA TRP A 40 -6.99 -7.22 18.74
C TRP A 40 -7.53 -5.83 19.03
N LYS A 41 -8.84 -5.69 19.33
CA LYS A 41 -9.46 -4.40 19.69
C LYS A 41 -8.80 -3.79 20.93
N ALA A 42 -8.45 -4.60 21.93
CA ALA A 42 -7.77 -4.11 23.12
C ALA A 42 -6.38 -3.53 22.80
N ILE A 43 -5.59 -4.21 21.96
CA ILE A 43 -4.28 -3.74 21.49
C ILE A 43 -4.39 -2.45 20.66
N GLN A 44 -5.44 -2.32 19.84
CA GLN A 44 -5.58 -1.16 18.96
C GLN A 44 -5.99 0.13 19.69
N LYS A 45 -6.42 0.08 20.95
CA LYS A 45 -6.74 1.28 21.74
C LYS A 45 -5.53 2.19 21.84
N GLY A 46 -5.69 3.45 21.42
CA GLY A 46 -4.61 4.47 21.44
C GLY A 46 -3.56 4.33 20.33
N MET A 47 -3.55 3.24 19.57
CA MET A 47 -2.53 3.03 18.53
C MET A 47 -2.61 4.06 17.40
N ALA A 48 -3.81 4.55 17.04
CA ALA A 48 -3.96 5.57 16.00
C ALA A 48 -3.23 6.89 16.34
N ALA A 49 -3.18 7.27 17.62
CA ALA A 49 -2.42 8.45 18.06
C ALA A 49 -0.90 8.19 18.00
N LYS A 50 -0.45 6.98 18.37
CA LYS A 50 0.96 6.58 18.30
C LYS A 50 1.45 6.38 16.86
N TRP A 51 0.53 6.07 15.96
CA TRP A 51 0.76 5.74 14.55
C TRP A 51 -0.13 6.60 13.66
N PRO A 52 0.17 7.92 13.57
CA PRO A 52 -0.62 8.84 12.79
C PRO A 52 -0.50 8.51 11.30
N LYS A 53 -1.56 8.80 10.56
CA LYS A 53 -1.54 8.81 9.11
C LYS A 53 -0.72 10.00 8.60
N PRO A 54 -0.19 9.96 7.36
CA PRO A 54 0.43 11.11 6.72
C PRO A 54 -0.53 12.32 6.67
N THR A 55 0.01 13.54 6.75
CA THR A 55 -0.79 14.78 6.83
C THR A 55 -1.68 15.00 5.61
N TYR A 56 -1.20 14.67 4.40
CA TYR A 56 -1.96 14.78 3.16
C TYR A 56 -3.22 13.89 3.14
N MET A 57 -3.34 12.92 4.05
CA MET A 57 -4.56 12.12 4.20
C MET A 57 -5.71 12.92 4.82
N ALA A 58 -5.43 14.02 5.52
CA ALA A 58 -6.43 14.92 6.09
C ALA A 58 -6.97 15.95 5.07
N GLU A 59 -6.26 16.15 3.95
CA GLU A 59 -6.49 17.28 3.04
C GLU A 59 -7.58 17.01 1.98
N SER A 60 -8.12 15.78 1.89
CA SER A 60 -9.23 15.52 0.96
C SER A 60 -10.15 14.39 1.43
N ASP A 61 -11.46 14.68 1.46
CA ASP A 61 -12.52 13.67 1.63
C ASP A 61 -12.93 13.04 0.29
N LYS A 62 -12.28 13.43 -0.81
CA LYS A 62 -12.65 12.96 -2.14
C LYS A 62 -12.23 11.49 -2.31
N PRO A 63 -13.12 10.63 -2.83
CA PRO A 63 -12.77 9.27 -3.14
C PRO A 63 -11.63 9.24 -4.16
N THR A 64 -10.61 8.43 -3.89
CA THR A 64 -9.51 8.19 -4.82
C THR A 64 -10.03 7.37 -6.01
N ALA A 65 -9.54 7.67 -7.21
CA ALA A 65 -9.83 6.85 -8.39
C ALA A 65 -9.15 5.45 -8.30
N GLY A 66 -8.05 5.36 -7.54
CA GLY A 66 -7.25 4.15 -7.35
C GLY A 66 -7.25 3.61 -5.91
N PRO A 67 -6.49 2.51 -5.66
CA PRO A 67 -6.39 1.86 -4.35
C PRO A 67 -5.63 2.67 -3.28
N TYR A 68 -4.94 3.74 -3.69
CA TYR A 68 -4.20 4.71 -2.87
C TYR A 68 -4.14 6.05 -3.61
N ARG A 69 -3.70 7.12 -2.92
CA ARG A 69 -3.52 8.50 -3.42
C ARG A 69 -2.19 8.67 -4.15
N ASP A 70 -2.14 9.60 -5.10
CA ASP A 70 -0.93 9.87 -5.88
C ASP A 70 0.29 10.26 -4.99
N PRO A 71 0.15 11.13 -3.96
CA PRO A 71 1.27 11.44 -3.07
C PRO A 71 1.83 10.22 -2.33
N THR A 72 0.99 9.21 -2.06
CA THR A 72 1.45 7.95 -1.48
C THR A 72 2.38 7.21 -2.43
N TYR A 73 1.97 7.09 -3.70
CA TYR A 73 2.75 6.39 -4.70
C TYR A 73 4.08 7.12 -4.97
N GLU A 74 4.04 8.45 -5.07
CA GLU A 74 5.23 9.30 -5.19
C GLU A 74 6.22 9.06 -4.03
N ILE A 75 5.74 9.02 -2.79
CA ILE A 75 6.61 8.75 -1.62
C ILE A 75 7.15 7.32 -1.63
N VAL A 76 6.30 6.33 -1.93
CA VAL A 76 6.71 4.91 -1.92
C VAL A 76 7.70 4.59 -3.02
N THR A 77 7.60 5.21 -4.20
CA THR A 77 8.54 5.01 -5.31
C THR A 77 9.95 5.52 -5.02
N ARG A 78 10.10 6.37 -4.00
CA ARG A 78 11.40 6.83 -3.48
C ARG A 78 12.05 5.86 -2.50
N TRP A 79 11.33 4.84 -2.04
CA TRP A 79 11.88 3.84 -1.11
C TRP A 79 12.85 2.92 -1.84
N HIS A 80 13.90 2.50 -1.15
CA HIS A 80 14.91 1.57 -1.65
C HIS A 80 15.09 0.40 -0.68
N ALA A 81 15.79 -0.66 -1.10
CA ALA A 81 15.95 -1.86 -0.28
C ALA A 81 16.51 -1.62 1.13
N GLY A 82 17.32 -0.57 1.30
CA GLY A 82 17.92 -0.17 2.57
C GLY A 82 17.08 0.79 3.42
N THR A 83 15.96 1.34 2.89
CA THR A 83 15.09 2.25 3.64
C THR A 83 14.63 1.57 4.92
N ARG A 84 15.01 2.14 6.07
CA ARG A 84 14.67 1.60 7.39
C ARG A 84 13.22 1.90 7.72
N ILE A 85 12.53 0.92 8.28
CA ILE A 85 11.10 0.99 8.56
C ILE A 85 10.74 0.38 9.91
N SER A 86 9.55 0.71 10.40
CA SER A 86 8.90 0.02 11.50
C SER A 86 7.41 -0.10 11.22
N TYR A 87 6.86 -1.29 11.47
CA TYR A 87 5.43 -1.55 11.31
C TYR A 87 4.67 -1.43 12.64
N ARG A 88 3.43 -0.99 12.56
CA ARG A 88 2.48 -0.95 13.67
C ARG A 88 2.13 -2.38 14.10
N PRO A 89 2.32 -2.76 15.37
CA PRO A 89 1.93 -4.08 15.82
C PRO A 89 0.44 -4.35 15.57
N HIS A 90 0.15 -5.49 14.95
CA HIS A 90 -1.21 -5.99 14.72
C HIS A 90 -2.15 -5.00 14.01
N ALA A 91 -1.67 -4.24 13.02
CA ALA A 91 -2.48 -3.18 12.42
C ALA A 91 -3.72 -3.66 11.66
N LYS A 92 -3.70 -4.90 11.15
CA LYS A 92 -4.81 -5.52 10.39
C LYS A 92 -5.59 -6.48 11.27
N ALA A 93 -6.92 -6.42 11.19
CA ALA A 93 -7.80 -7.27 11.97
C ALA A 93 -7.64 -8.77 11.61
N PRO A 94 -7.67 -9.67 12.61
CA PRO A 94 -7.49 -11.10 12.40
C PRO A 94 -8.59 -11.71 11.51
N GLY A 95 -8.26 -12.84 10.87
CA GLY A 95 -9.21 -13.62 10.05
C GLY A 95 -9.28 -13.22 8.57
N SER A 96 -8.24 -12.58 8.05
CA SER A 96 -8.08 -12.23 6.64
C SER A 96 -6.72 -12.63 6.10
N LYS A 97 -6.62 -12.87 4.79
CA LYS A 97 -5.33 -13.15 4.12
C LYS A 97 -4.32 -12.01 4.30
N SER A 98 -4.79 -10.77 4.24
CA SER A 98 -3.93 -9.59 4.42
C SER A 98 -3.40 -9.48 5.84
N HIS A 99 -4.16 -9.92 6.85
CA HIS A 99 -3.66 -10.02 8.22
C HIS A 99 -2.50 -11.00 8.33
N ILE A 100 -2.61 -12.21 7.80
CA ILE A 100 -1.55 -13.23 7.90
C ILE A 100 -0.25 -12.77 7.22
N ARG A 101 -0.37 -12.19 6.02
CA ARG A 101 0.80 -11.62 5.33
C ARG A 101 1.41 -10.49 6.16
N TYR A 102 0.57 -9.59 6.68
CA TYR A 102 1.01 -8.47 7.51
C TYR A 102 1.77 -8.92 8.75
N GLU A 103 1.26 -9.88 9.51
CA GLU A 103 1.95 -10.42 10.69
C GLU A 103 3.33 -11.04 10.34
N THR A 104 3.53 -11.44 9.08
CA THR A 104 4.80 -11.97 8.59
C THR A 104 5.77 -10.83 8.24
N TYR A 105 5.39 -9.93 7.33
CA TYR A 105 6.28 -8.85 6.88
C TYR A 105 6.42 -7.70 7.88
N ALA A 106 5.48 -7.51 8.82
CA ALA A 106 5.57 -6.48 9.86
C ALA A 106 6.79 -6.66 10.78
N LYS A 107 7.45 -7.82 10.73
CA LYS A 107 8.71 -8.11 11.44
C LYS A 107 9.95 -7.55 10.72
N ALA A 108 9.81 -7.03 9.50
CA ALA A 108 10.90 -6.44 8.73
C ALA A 108 11.39 -5.12 9.34
N LYS A 109 12.68 -4.84 9.16
CA LYS A 109 13.35 -3.61 9.57
C LYS A 109 13.73 -2.72 8.38
N THR A 110 13.70 -3.26 7.17
CA THR A 110 13.92 -2.53 5.92
C THR A 110 12.89 -2.92 4.86
N ILE A 111 12.75 -2.11 3.81
CA ILE A 111 11.87 -2.43 2.67
C ILE A 111 12.33 -3.70 1.94
N GLY A 112 13.64 -3.91 1.78
CA GLY A 112 14.17 -5.14 1.20
C GLY A 112 13.82 -6.38 2.02
N GLU A 113 13.87 -6.30 3.36
CA GLU A 113 13.42 -7.39 4.23
C GLU A 113 11.90 -7.61 4.15
N SER A 114 11.12 -6.53 4.03
CA SER A 114 9.66 -6.59 3.92
C SER A 114 9.25 -7.33 2.65
N LEU A 115 9.88 -6.99 1.52
CA LEU A 115 9.68 -7.67 0.23
C LEU A 115 9.99 -9.17 0.34
N LYS A 116 11.14 -9.53 0.91
CA LYS A 116 11.53 -10.93 1.15
C LYS A 116 10.56 -11.70 2.04
N LYS A 117 9.82 -11.00 2.92
CA LYS A 117 8.78 -11.57 3.78
C LYS A 117 7.38 -11.61 3.14
N GLY A 118 7.27 -11.22 1.87
CA GLY A 118 6.03 -11.32 1.09
C GLY A 118 5.11 -10.10 1.14
N SER A 119 5.64 -8.93 1.50
CA SER A 119 4.96 -7.66 1.22
C SER A 119 5.09 -7.31 -0.27
N PHE A 120 4.12 -6.59 -0.82
CA PHE A 120 4.18 -6.03 -2.17
C PHE A 120 4.11 -4.49 -2.13
N PRO A 121 4.44 -3.78 -3.21
CA PRO A 121 4.30 -2.31 -3.27
C PRO A 121 2.90 -1.80 -2.93
N ILE A 122 1.86 -2.55 -3.29
CA ILE A 122 0.48 -2.23 -2.89
C ILE A 122 0.26 -2.30 -1.38
N ASP A 123 0.94 -3.22 -0.68
CA ASP A 123 0.91 -3.26 0.78
C ASP A 123 1.63 -2.05 1.36
N TRP A 124 2.77 -1.63 0.79
CA TRP A 124 3.51 -0.44 1.21
C TRP A 124 2.69 0.84 1.12
N CYS A 125 2.03 1.05 -0.02
CA CYS A 125 1.16 2.20 -0.23
C CYS A 125 0.01 2.21 0.77
N TYR A 126 -0.71 1.08 0.89
CA TYR A 126 -1.83 0.97 1.81
C TYR A 126 -1.39 1.18 3.27
N ASP A 127 -0.32 0.49 3.68
CA ASP A 127 0.17 0.54 5.05
C ASP A 127 0.69 1.95 5.37
N PHE A 128 1.28 2.68 4.42
CA PHE A 128 1.75 4.06 4.64
C PHE A 128 0.58 5.01 4.88
N GLU A 129 -0.45 4.99 4.02
CA GLU A 129 -1.64 5.84 4.17
C GLU A 129 -2.40 5.64 5.47
N HIS A 130 -2.39 4.41 5.98
CA HIS A 130 -3.13 4.03 7.17
C HIS A 130 -2.28 4.17 8.45
N GLY A 131 -1.04 4.62 8.33
CA GLY A 131 -0.10 4.74 9.46
C GLY A 131 0.35 3.39 10.00
N PHE A 132 0.31 2.33 9.19
CA PHE A 132 0.73 0.98 9.60
C PHE A 132 2.23 0.76 9.42
N ILE A 133 2.91 1.61 8.66
CA ILE A 133 4.35 1.63 8.48
C ILE A 133 4.87 3.05 8.73
N LYS A 134 6.04 3.15 9.36
CA LYS A 134 6.83 4.37 9.48
C LYS A 134 8.16 4.18 8.80
N VAL A 135 8.59 5.19 8.05
CA VAL A 135 9.96 5.29 7.54
C VAL A 135 10.83 5.91 8.63
N LEU A 136 11.97 5.29 8.91
CA LEU A 136 12.91 5.65 10.00
C LEU A 136 14.31 6.01 9.48
N GLY A 137 14.53 5.92 8.18
CA GLY A 137 15.81 6.20 7.54
C GLY A 137 15.60 6.95 6.24
N ASP A 138 16.69 7.05 5.50
CA ASP A 138 16.69 7.80 4.26
C ASP A 138 15.87 7.10 3.17
N ILE A 139 15.35 7.93 2.28
CA ILE A 139 14.70 7.57 1.03
C ILE A 139 15.38 8.38 -0.07
N ARG A 140 15.18 8.01 -1.33
CA ARG A 140 15.69 8.80 -2.46
C ARG A 140 15.08 10.19 -2.46
N ASP A 141 15.74 11.18 -3.04
CA ASP A 141 15.17 12.52 -3.23
C ASP A 141 14.08 12.54 -4.30
N GLU A 142 14.26 11.72 -5.35
CA GLU A 142 13.33 11.58 -6.48
C GLU A 142 13.03 10.09 -6.73
N PRO A 143 11.87 9.75 -7.31
CA PRO A 143 11.57 8.39 -7.77
C PRO A 143 12.66 7.85 -8.70
N LEU A 144 12.92 6.54 -8.62
CA LEU A 144 13.87 5.90 -9.53
C LEU A 144 13.31 5.88 -10.95
N ASP A 145 14.06 6.46 -11.90
CA ASP A 145 13.76 6.39 -13.33
C ASP A 145 14.56 5.25 -13.96
N MET A 146 13.92 4.10 -14.15
CA MET A 146 14.57 2.91 -14.72
C MET A 146 15.13 3.14 -16.13
N SER A 147 14.60 4.11 -16.90
CA SER A 147 15.09 4.40 -18.26
C SER A 147 16.45 5.10 -18.28
N LYS A 148 16.88 5.63 -17.13
CA LYS A 148 18.15 6.35 -16.96
C LYS A 148 19.22 5.54 -16.23
N VAL A 149 18.94 4.28 -15.91
CA VAL A 149 19.89 3.41 -15.21
C VAL A 149 20.87 2.86 -16.23
N GLU A 150 22.14 3.28 -16.14
CA GLU A 150 23.20 2.83 -17.06
C GLU A 150 23.69 1.40 -16.75
N ASP A 151 23.69 1.02 -15.46
CA ASP A 151 24.11 -0.30 -14.98
C ASP A 151 22.99 -0.96 -14.20
N GLU A 152 22.23 -1.83 -14.87
CA GLU A 152 21.12 -2.58 -14.28
C GLU A 152 21.55 -3.52 -13.15
N SER A 153 22.84 -3.90 -13.05
CA SER A 153 23.33 -4.77 -11.97
C SER A 153 23.26 -4.10 -10.59
N THR A 154 23.09 -2.77 -10.56
CA THR A 154 22.89 -1.98 -9.34
C THR A 154 21.46 -2.01 -8.83
N LEU A 155 20.50 -2.48 -9.65
CA LEU A 155 19.09 -2.56 -9.29
C LEU A 155 18.86 -3.67 -8.27
N THR A 156 18.05 -3.35 -7.26
CA THR A 156 17.61 -4.31 -6.25
C THR A 156 16.24 -4.89 -6.62
N ASP A 157 15.87 -6.02 -6.02
CA ASP A 157 14.52 -6.59 -6.15
C ASP A 157 13.41 -5.59 -5.82
N VAL A 158 13.69 -4.62 -4.93
CA VAL A 158 12.76 -3.55 -4.56
C VAL A 158 12.56 -2.58 -5.71
N ASP A 159 13.63 -2.23 -6.42
CA ASP A 159 13.58 -1.31 -7.55
C ASP A 159 12.74 -1.89 -8.68
N THR A 160 12.92 -3.18 -8.96
CA THR A 160 12.13 -3.93 -9.93
C THR A 160 10.69 -4.15 -9.48
N ALA A 161 10.42 -4.27 -8.17
CA ALA A 161 9.07 -4.52 -7.67
C ALA A 161 8.15 -3.29 -7.75
N ILE A 162 8.69 -2.09 -7.59
CA ILE A 162 7.93 -0.83 -7.53
C ILE A 162 7.44 -0.38 -8.91
N TYR A 163 8.19 -0.74 -9.95
CA TYR A 163 8.01 -0.31 -11.34
C TYR A 163 7.25 -1.35 -12.17
#